data_AF-A0A928TZG0-F1
#
_entry.id   AF-A0A928TZG0-F1
#
_cell.length_a   1.000
_cell.length_b   1.000
_cell.length_c   1.000
_cell.angle_alpha   90.00
_cell.angle_beta   90.00
_cell.angle_gamma   90.00
#
_symmetry.space_group_name_H-M   'P 1'
#
loop_
_entity.id
_entity.type
_entity.pdbx_description
1 polymer ?
#
loop_
_entity_poly.entity_id
_entity_poly.type
_entity_poly.pdbx_seq_one_letter_code
_entity_poly.pdbx_strand_id
1 'polypeptide(L)'
;MSSETTSTYPPARPGFGRRLALAFGRFLKALLKVVLVIAVIIGIGYGAYLIVQELQRSFQTVSGRVDYNLAQIQRIGHDLGALEQTVTAVQTTQDTRLTSLETAVNTTLRDDLTRQEEMLVGLELQLGRLATQTQTINAQISALNEGVVALQGDINENNGRLDELGGQLDGQVNSSRELATQVVALQTAVDALPLADIEQMRQVVTLFRVWEMLSRARLHLLEKNDGLAAADTARALAALEAVAANPQTSPDLLPPLALAQARLTLANAYLPDNPELAALDLENGWRELDALLALLLGVVEPIEPVTAVPEPTPTPESP
;
A
#
# COMPACT_ATOMS: atom_id res chain seq x y z
N MET A 1 -113.22 46.48 -118.00
CA MET A 1 -114.58 46.16 -117.52
C MET A 1 -114.87 47.16 -116.41
N SER A 2 -115.82 48.09 -116.49
CA SER A 2 -116.96 48.34 -117.36
C SER A 2 -117.32 49.83 -117.12
N SER A 3 -117.23 50.69 -118.13
CA SER A 3 -118.36 51.25 -118.93
C SER A 3 -119.45 52.00 -118.13
N GLU A 4 -119.64 53.27 -118.55
CA GLU A 4 -120.95 53.92 -118.82
C GLU A 4 -121.89 54.22 -117.63
N THR A 5 -122.70 55.29 -117.57
CA THR A 5 -123.32 56.15 -118.59
C THR A 5 -123.82 57.46 -117.95
N THR A 6 -123.79 58.53 -118.75
CA THR A 6 -124.67 59.71 -118.88
C THR A 6 -125.97 59.83 -118.04
N SER A 7 -126.31 61.05 -117.58
CA SER A 7 -127.51 61.80 -118.04
C SER A 7 -127.67 63.19 -117.39
N THR A 8 -128.11 64.13 -118.22
CA THR A 8 -128.39 65.57 -118.09
C THR A 8 -129.69 65.92 -117.36
N TYR A 9 -129.76 67.03 -116.61
CA TYR A 9 -130.90 67.99 -116.56
C TYR A 9 -130.45 69.34 -115.92
N PRO A 10 -130.93 70.52 -116.37
CA PRO A 10 -130.38 71.86 -116.06
C PRO A 10 -131.12 72.61 -114.91
N PRO A 11 -130.61 73.78 -114.45
CA PRO A 11 -130.51 74.12 -113.02
C PRO A 11 -131.63 75.00 -112.46
N ALA A 12 -132.03 74.73 -111.21
CA ALA A 12 -132.82 75.62 -110.37
C ALA A 12 -131.91 76.54 -109.53
N ARG A 13 -132.00 77.85 -109.78
CA ARG A 13 -131.24 78.89 -109.08
C ARG A 13 -131.60 78.93 -107.58
N PRO A 14 -130.63 78.79 -106.65
CA PRO A 14 -130.89 78.77 -105.22
C PRO A 14 -131.03 80.17 -104.62
N GLY A 15 -132.16 80.39 -103.92
CA GLY A 15 -132.51 81.62 -103.22
C GLY A 15 -131.55 81.99 -102.09
N PHE A 16 -131.47 83.31 -101.84
CA PHE A 16 -130.55 84.01 -100.95
C PHE A 16 -130.37 83.38 -99.55
N GLY A 17 -131.41 82.78 -98.97
CA GLY A 17 -131.35 82.16 -97.63
C GLY A 17 -130.43 80.92 -97.51
N ARG A 18 -130.19 80.17 -98.60
CA ARG A 18 -129.38 78.93 -98.55
C ARG A 18 -127.88 79.20 -98.48
N ARG A 19 -127.43 80.39 -98.90
CA ARG A 19 -126.01 80.80 -98.82
C ARG A 19 -125.60 81.17 -97.38
N LEU A 20 -126.52 81.73 -96.59
CA LEU A 20 -126.27 82.06 -95.18
C LEU A 20 -126.15 80.81 -94.30
N ALA A 21 -127.01 79.81 -94.51
CA ALA A 21 -126.98 78.54 -93.76
C ALA A 21 -125.71 77.72 -94.01
N LEU A 22 -125.17 77.73 -95.24
CA LEU A 22 -123.90 77.04 -95.56
C LEU A 22 -122.67 77.75 -94.98
N ALA A 23 -122.68 79.09 -94.92
CA ALA A 23 -121.62 79.86 -94.27
C ALA A 23 -121.62 79.62 -92.75
N PHE A 24 -122.80 79.62 -92.12
CA PHE A 24 -122.94 79.35 -90.69
C PHE A 24 -122.56 77.90 -90.32
N GLY A 25 -122.93 76.92 -91.14
CA GLY A 25 -122.51 75.52 -90.95
C GLY A 25 -120.99 75.32 -91.06
N ARG A 26 -120.31 76.04 -91.97
CA ARG A 26 -118.84 76.03 -92.05
C ARG A 26 -118.19 76.71 -90.84
N PHE A 27 -118.78 77.80 -90.34
CA PHE A 27 -118.31 78.48 -89.13
C PHE A 27 -118.44 77.60 -87.88
N LEU A 28 -119.60 76.94 -87.67
CA LEU A 28 -119.80 76.04 -86.52
C LEU A 28 -118.85 74.83 -86.57
N LYS A 29 -118.61 74.28 -87.76
CA LYS A 29 -117.65 73.18 -87.95
C LYS A 29 -116.20 73.62 -87.70
N ALA A 30 -115.86 74.87 -88.00
CA ALA A 30 -114.57 75.46 -87.65
C ALA A 30 -114.44 75.69 -86.13
N LEU A 31 -115.49 76.21 -85.48
CA LEU A 31 -115.53 76.42 -84.04
C LEU A 31 -115.42 75.10 -83.27
N LEU A 32 -116.13 74.05 -83.70
CA LEU A 32 -116.01 72.70 -83.12
C LEU A 32 -114.58 72.14 -83.27
N LYS A 33 -113.94 72.35 -84.42
CA LYS A 33 -112.52 71.97 -84.62
C LYS A 33 -111.60 72.72 -83.67
N VAL A 34 -111.80 74.03 -83.46
CA VAL A 34 -111.00 74.83 -82.53
C VAL A 34 -111.19 74.36 -81.08
N VAL A 35 -112.44 74.13 -80.65
CA VAL A 35 -112.73 73.61 -79.31
C VAL A 35 -112.10 72.22 -79.10
N LEU A 36 -112.14 71.35 -80.12
CA LEU A 36 -111.50 70.04 -80.05
C LEU A 36 -109.97 70.15 -79.96
N VAL A 37 -109.36 71.06 -80.72
CA VAL A 37 -107.91 71.33 -80.62
C VAL A 37 -107.56 71.87 -79.24
N ILE A 38 -108.35 72.78 -78.67
CA ILE A 38 -108.14 73.30 -77.31
C ILE A 38 -108.30 72.18 -76.27
N ALA A 39 -109.32 71.33 -76.39
CA ALA A 39 -109.53 70.20 -75.49
C ALA A 39 -108.39 69.18 -75.56
N VAL A 40 -107.83 68.93 -76.75
CA VAL A 40 -106.65 68.10 -76.94
C VAL A 40 -105.41 68.75 -76.31
N ILE A 41 -105.21 70.05 -76.48
CA ILE A 41 -104.09 70.78 -75.85
C ILE A 41 -104.20 70.73 -74.32
N ILE A 42 -105.39 70.95 -73.75
CA ILE A 42 -105.65 70.85 -72.31
C ILE A 42 -105.44 69.41 -71.82
N GLY A 43 -105.93 68.42 -72.55
CA GLY A 43 -105.76 67.00 -72.23
C GLY A 43 -104.29 66.58 -72.25
N ILE A 44 -103.52 67.04 -73.23
CA ILE A 44 -102.07 66.82 -73.31
C ILE A 44 -101.36 67.55 -72.17
N GLY A 45 -101.72 68.80 -71.87
CA GLY A 45 -101.14 69.57 -70.77
C GLY A 45 -101.39 68.92 -69.41
N TYR A 46 -102.61 68.44 -69.16
CA TYR A 46 -102.97 67.73 -67.93
C TYR A 46 -102.31 66.34 -67.85
N GLY A 47 -102.24 65.61 -68.96
CA GLY A 47 -101.51 64.35 -69.05
C GLY A 47 -100.02 64.53 -68.77
N ALA A 48 -99.39 65.57 -69.33
CA ALA A 48 -98.01 65.93 -69.06
C ALA A 48 -97.81 66.31 -67.58
N TYR A 49 -98.73 67.05 -66.98
CA TYR A 49 -98.70 67.39 -65.55
C TYR A 49 -98.77 66.15 -64.65
N LEU A 50 -99.67 65.21 -64.93
CA LEU A 50 -99.78 63.96 -64.18
C LEU A 50 -98.52 63.09 -64.34
N ILE A 51 -97.95 63.03 -65.55
CA ILE A 51 -96.68 62.32 -65.80
C ILE A 51 -95.54 62.96 -64.99
N VAL A 52 -95.44 64.28 -64.96
CA VAL A 52 -94.43 65.00 -64.15
C VAL A 52 -94.65 64.77 -62.66
N GLN A 53 -95.90 64.76 -62.18
CA GLN A 53 -96.21 64.52 -60.77
C GLN A 53 -95.86 63.08 -60.34
N GLU A 54 -96.15 62.09 -61.17
CA GLU A 54 -95.81 60.70 -60.88
C GLU A 54 -94.30 60.46 -60.99
N LEU A 55 -93.64 61.12 -61.95
CA LEU A 55 -92.18 61.18 -62.02
C LEU A 55 -91.62 61.75 -60.73
N GLN A 56 -92.12 62.87 -60.23
CA GLN A 56 -91.67 63.47 -58.96
C GLN A 56 -91.86 62.54 -57.76
N ARG A 57 -93.01 61.86 -57.64
CA ARG A 57 -93.25 60.86 -56.57
C ARG A 57 -92.31 59.67 -56.68
N SER A 58 -92.07 59.18 -57.90
CA SER A 58 -91.13 58.09 -58.16
C SER A 58 -89.69 58.52 -57.82
N PHE A 59 -89.29 59.74 -58.18
CA PHE A 59 -87.99 60.31 -57.84
C PHE A 59 -87.82 60.47 -56.33
N GLN A 60 -88.85 60.89 -55.60
CA GLN A 60 -88.79 60.96 -54.13
C GLN A 60 -88.62 59.57 -53.49
N THR A 61 -89.34 58.57 -54.00
CA THR A 61 -89.25 57.20 -53.49
C THR A 61 -87.90 56.56 -53.82
N VAL A 62 -87.39 56.77 -55.03
CA VAL A 62 -86.08 56.30 -55.47
C VAL A 62 -84.98 57.03 -54.70
N SER A 63 -85.07 58.35 -54.52
CA SER A 63 -84.12 59.13 -53.71
C SER A 63 -84.06 58.62 -52.27
N GLY A 64 -85.21 58.39 -51.62
CA GLY A 64 -85.23 57.85 -50.26
C GLY A 64 -84.62 56.45 -50.13
N ARG A 65 -84.79 55.58 -51.14
CA ARG A 65 -84.11 54.27 -51.19
C ARG A 65 -82.61 54.41 -51.44
N VAL A 66 -82.20 55.36 -52.28
CA VAL A 66 -80.78 55.66 -52.55
C VAL A 66 -80.11 56.19 -51.28
N ASP A 67 -80.75 57.11 -50.55
CA ASP A 67 -80.23 57.66 -49.30
C ASP A 67 -80.13 56.59 -48.20
N TYR A 68 -81.15 55.71 -48.10
CA TYR A 68 -81.10 54.56 -47.19
C TYR A 68 -79.95 53.61 -47.54
N ASN A 69 -79.81 53.25 -48.81
CA ASN A 69 -78.72 52.39 -49.28
C ASN A 69 -77.36 53.04 -49.06
N LEU A 70 -77.24 54.35 -49.29
CA LEU A 70 -76.01 55.11 -49.04
C LEU A 70 -75.64 55.11 -47.56
N ALA A 71 -76.62 55.35 -46.67
CA ALA A 71 -76.41 55.29 -45.23
C ALA A 71 -76.09 53.85 -44.74
N GLN A 72 -76.64 52.83 -45.39
CA GLN A 72 -76.31 51.43 -45.10
C GLN A 72 -74.88 51.09 -45.56
N ILE A 73 -74.48 51.52 -46.76
CA ILE A 73 -73.11 51.35 -47.28
C ILE A 73 -72.11 52.06 -46.37
N GLN A 74 -72.42 53.28 -45.90
CA GLN A 74 -71.58 54.01 -44.96
C GLN A 74 -71.43 53.27 -43.63
N ARG A 75 -72.52 52.69 -43.09
CA ARG A 75 -72.46 51.85 -41.88
C ARG A 75 -71.62 50.60 -42.09
N ILE A 76 -71.83 49.87 -43.19
CA ILE A 76 -71.03 48.69 -43.53
C ILE A 76 -69.56 49.06 -43.72
N GLY A 77 -69.26 50.20 -44.34
CA GLY A 77 -67.89 50.70 -44.50
C GLY A 77 -67.23 51.00 -43.16
N HIS A 78 -67.97 51.60 -42.22
CA HIS A 78 -67.50 51.83 -40.86
C HIS A 78 -67.28 50.50 -40.11
N ASP A 79 -68.22 49.56 -40.20
CA ASP A 79 -68.12 48.24 -39.55
C ASP A 79 -66.98 47.41 -40.15
N LEU A 80 -66.76 47.47 -41.46
CA LEU A 80 -65.61 46.86 -42.14
C LEU A 80 -64.29 47.46 -41.65
N GLY A 81 -64.20 48.79 -41.53
CA GLY A 81 -63.02 49.45 -40.99
C GLY A 81 -62.74 49.06 -39.53
N ALA A 82 -63.78 48.98 -38.70
CA ALA A 82 -63.65 48.53 -37.32
C ALA A 82 -63.24 47.04 -37.23
N LEU A 83 -63.77 46.19 -38.11
CA LEU A 83 -63.40 44.78 -38.19
C LEU A 83 -61.95 44.61 -38.67
N GLU A 84 -61.52 45.34 -39.69
CA GLU A 84 -60.14 45.33 -40.20
C GLU A 84 -59.16 45.77 -39.11
N GLN A 85 -59.51 46.80 -38.34
CA GLN A 85 -58.73 47.24 -37.18
C GLN A 85 -58.68 46.14 -36.10
N THR A 86 -59.79 45.46 -35.84
CA THR A 86 -59.85 44.36 -34.87
C THR A 86 -58.99 43.17 -35.31
N VAL A 87 -59.08 42.76 -36.58
CA VAL A 87 -58.26 41.68 -37.15
C VAL A 87 -56.77 42.02 -37.06
N THR A 88 -56.40 43.24 -37.43
CA THR A 88 -55.01 43.72 -37.35
C THR A 88 -54.50 43.73 -35.91
N ALA A 89 -55.32 44.20 -34.97
CA ALA A 89 -54.96 44.22 -33.54
C ALA A 89 -54.81 42.81 -32.97
N VAL A 90 -55.71 41.89 -33.33
CA VAL A 90 -55.62 40.47 -32.93
C VAL A 90 -54.39 39.81 -33.53
N GLN A 91 -54.09 40.02 -34.82
CA GLN A 91 -52.88 39.51 -35.47
C GLN A 91 -51.62 40.02 -34.77
N THR A 92 -51.52 41.34 -34.56
CA THR A 92 -50.38 41.95 -33.87
C THR A 92 -50.20 41.37 -32.46
N THR A 93 -51.31 41.14 -31.74
CA THR A 93 -51.29 40.53 -30.41
C THR A 93 -50.82 39.08 -30.47
N GLN A 94 -51.29 38.30 -31.45
CA GLN A 94 -50.87 36.91 -31.65
C GLN A 94 -49.39 36.82 -32.01
N ASP A 95 -48.90 37.66 -32.92
CA ASP A 95 -47.49 37.71 -33.32
C ASP A 95 -46.59 38.07 -32.14
N THR A 96 -47.01 39.03 -31.32
CA THR A 96 -46.29 39.40 -30.10
C THR A 96 -46.24 38.23 -29.12
N ARG A 97 -47.38 37.54 -28.92
CA ARG A 97 -47.45 36.37 -28.04
C ARG A 97 -46.59 35.22 -28.55
N LEU A 98 -46.63 34.92 -29.86
CA LEU A 98 -45.81 33.88 -30.48
C LEU A 98 -44.34 34.19 -30.33
N THR A 99 -43.93 35.43 -30.61
CA THR A 99 -42.53 35.87 -30.43
C THR A 99 -42.10 35.76 -28.97
N SER A 100 -42.96 36.16 -28.03
CA SER A 100 -42.65 36.05 -26.59
C SER A 100 -42.55 34.59 -26.13
N LEU A 101 -43.42 33.72 -26.64
CA LEU A 101 -43.43 32.30 -26.32
C LEU A 101 -42.22 31.61 -26.93
N GLU A 102 -41.89 31.89 -28.18
CA GLU A 102 -40.71 31.36 -28.86
C GLU A 102 -39.44 31.82 -28.16
N THR A 103 -39.34 33.09 -27.78
CA THR A 103 -38.20 33.61 -27.02
C THR A 103 -38.10 32.91 -25.67
N ALA A 104 -39.18 32.88 -24.88
CA ALA A 104 -39.18 32.26 -23.56
C ALA A 104 -38.85 30.76 -23.62
N VAL A 105 -39.47 30.02 -24.54
CA VAL A 105 -39.19 28.59 -24.74
C VAL A 105 -37.74 28.40 -25.16
N ASN A 106 -37.23 29.15 -26.14
CA ASN A 106 -35.86 28.98 -26.63
C ASN A 106 -34.82 29.34 -25.56
N THR A 107 -35.04 30.41 -24.79
CA THR A 107 -34.13 30.79 -23.70
C THR A 107 -34.19 29.79 -22.55
N THR A 108 -35.38 29.43 -22.07
CA THR A 108 -35.53 28.55 -20.91
C THR A 108 -35.05 27.14 -21.21
N LEU A 109 -35.40 26.57 -22.36
CA LEU A 109 -34.90 25.23 -22.73
C LEU A 109 -33.39 25.23 -22.91
N ARG A 110 -32.81 26.29 -23.50
CA ARG A 110 -31.36 26.38 -23.68
C ARG A 110 -30.64 26.51 -22.34
N ASP A 111 -31.15 27.34 -21.44
CA ASP A 111 -30.57 27.51 -20.10
C ASP A 111 -30.67 26.22 -19.28
N ASP A 112 -31.82 25.53 -19.32
CA ASP A 112 -32.00 24.27 -18.62
C ASP A 112 -31.15 23.14 -19.22
N LEU A 113 -31.00 23.08 -20.54
CA LEU A 113 -30.09 22.13 -21.19
C LEU A 113 -28.64 22.39 -20.77
N THR A 114 -28.22 23.66 -20.75
CA THR A 114 -26.87 24.04 -20.30
C THR A 114 -26.64 23.65 -18.84
N ARG A 115 -27.61 23.88 -17.94
CA ARG A 115 -27.53 23.44 -16.54
C ARG A 115 -27.45 21.92 -16.42
N GLN A 116 -28.21 21.19 -17.22
CA GLN A 116 -28.17 19.72 -17.23
C GLN A 116 -26.81 19.20 -17.71
N GLU A 117 -26.24 19.78 -18.77
CA GLU A 117 -24.89 19.47 -19.25
C GLU A 117 -23.84 19.74 -18.15
N GLU A 118 -23.90 20.89 -17.48
CA GLU A 118 -23.01 21.20 -16.36
C GLU A 118 -23.15 20.20 -15.20
N MET A 119 -24.38 19.80 -14.85
CA MET A 119 -24.62 18.79 -13.83
C MET A 119 -24.06 17.42 -14.24
N LEU A 120 -24.24 17.01 -15.50
CA LEU A 120 -23.71 15.74 -16.01
C LEU A 120 -22.17 15.73 -15.98
N VAL A 121 -21.53 16.80 -16.45
CA VAL A 121 -20.07 16.95 -16.36
C VAL A 121 -19.59 16.90 -14.90
N GLY A 122 -20.33 17.54 -13.98
CA GLY A 122 -20.04 17.49 -12.55
C GLY A 122 -20.12 16.08 -11.96
N LEU A 123 -21.15 15.32 -12.33
CA LEU A 123 -21.34 13.93 -11.91
C LEU A 123 -20.28 12.99 -12.50
N GLU A 124 -19.94 13.15 -13.78
CA GLU A 124 -18.88 12.39 -14.43
C GLU A 124 -17.53 12.61 -13.73
N LEU A 125 -17.22 13.86 -13.37
CA LEU A 125 -16.00 14.18 -12.63
C LEU A 125 -15.99 13.55 -11.23
N GLN A 126 -17.12 13.54 -10.53
CA GLN A 126 -17.25 12.87 -9.23
C GLN A 126 -17.09 11.36 -9.35
N LEU A 127 -17.71 10.73 -10.36
CA LEU A 127 -17.55 9.30 -10.65
C LEU A 127 -16.10 8.95 -10.98
N GLY A 128 -15.41 9.77 -11.77
CA GLY A 128 -13.99 9.59 -12.07
C GLY A 128 -13.09 9.66 -10.83
N ARG A 129 -13.36 10.61 -9.92
CA ARG A 129 -12.65 10.70 -8.63
C ARG A 129 -12.92 9.49 -7.75
N LEU A 130 -14.18 9.06 -7.65
CA LEU A 130 -14.57 7.90 -6.84
C LEU A 130 -13.95 6.60 -7.38
N ALA A 131 -13.90 6.43 -8.70
CA ALA A 131 -13.23 5.30 -9.34
C ALA A 131 -11.73 5.28 -9.01
N THR A 132 -11.06 6.43 -9.10
CA THR A 132 -9.63 6.58 -8.75
C THR A 132 -9.38 6.29 -7.27
N GLN A 133 -10.25 6.78 -6.39
CA GLN A 133 -10.18 6.53 -4.95
C GLN A 133 -10.37 5.03 -4.65
N THR A 134 -11.33 4.37 -5.29
CA THR A 134 -11.57 2.93 -5.15
C THR A 134 -10.36 2.11 -5.60
N GLN A 135 -9.75 2.47 -6.74
CA GLN A 135 -8.53 1.83 -7.21
C GLN A 135 -7.37 1.99 -6.22
N THR A 136 -7.23 3.18 -5.64
CA THR A 136 -6.19 3.46 -4.63
C THR A 136 -6.41 2.64 -3.37
N ILE A 137 -7.65 2.58 -2.86
CA ILE A 137 -8.02 1.79 -1.68
C ILE A 137 -7.76 0.30 -1.94
N ASN A 138 -8.11 -0.22 -3.12
CA ASN A 138 -7.85 -1.62 -3.47
C ASN A 138 -6.35 -1.94 -3.49
N ALA A 139 -5.52 -1.04 -4.03
CA ALA A 139 -4.06 -1.20 -4.00
C ALA A 139 -3.51 -1.20 -2.56
N GLN A 140 -4.03 -0.31 -1.69
CA GLN A 140 -3.66 -0.26 -0.28
C GLN A 140 -4.07 -1.53 0.48
N ILE A 141 -5.27 -2.07 0.22
CA ILE A 141 -5.74 -3.33 0.80
C ILE A 141 -4.84 -4.49 0.36
N SER A 142 -4.45 -4.55 -0.92
CA SER A 142 -3.53 -5.58 -1.42
C SER A 142 -2.18 -5.51 -0.70
N ALA A 143 -1.58 -4.32 -0.60
CA ALA A 143 -0.31 -4.13 0.10
C ALA A 143 -0.41 -4.47 1.59
N LEU A 144 -1.53 -4.14 2.25
CA LEU A 144 -1.76 -4.51 3.64
C LEU A 144 -1.87 -6.03 3.81
N ASN A 145 -2.58 -6.72 2.91
CA ASN A 145 -2.69 -8.18 2.94
C ASN A 145 -1.33 -8.85 2.74
N GLU A 146 -0.52 -8.38 1.81
CA GLU A 146 0.87 -8.85 1.62
C GLU A 146 1.70 -8.64 2.90
N GLY A 147 1.57 -7.48 3.54
CA GLY A 147 2.25 -7.19 4.81
C GLY A 147 1.82 -8.10 5.95
N VAL A 148 0.52 -8.44 6.05
CA VAL A 148 0.00 -9.39 7.06
C VAL A 148 0.56 -10.79 6.81
N VAL A 149 0.62 -11.26 5.56
CA VAL A 149 1.19 -12.56 5.22
C VAL A 149 2.69 -12.61 5.55
N ALA A 150 3.45 -11.55 5.23
CA ALA A 150 4.86 -11.45 5.58
C ALA A 150 5.07 -11.51 7.10
N LEU A 151 4.32 -10.72 7.86
CA LEU A 151 4.41 -10.72 9.33
C LEU A 151 4.03 -12.09 9.92
N GLN A 152 3.05 -12.77 9.36
CA GLN A 152 2.70 -14.13 9.78
C GLN A 152 3.83 -15.12 9.49
N GLY A 153 4.54 -14.96 8.37
CA GLY A 153 5.78 -15.69 8.07
C GLY A 153 6.86 -15.45 9.12
N ASP A 154 7.15 -14.18 9.42
CA ASP A 154 8.16 -13.80 10.42
C ASP A 154 7.84 -14.34 11.82
N ILE A 155 6.56 -14.33 12.23
CA ILE A 155 6.13 -14.90 13.51
C ILE A 155 6.39 -16.41 13.55
N ASN A 156 6.08 -17.13 12.47
CA ASN A 156 6.33 -18.56 12.40
C ASN A 156 7.83 -18.89 12.42
N GLU A 157 8.65 -18.12 11.71
CA GLU A 157 10.10 -18.27 11.72
C GLU A 157 10.68 -18.01 13.12
N ASN A 158 10.25 -16.92 13.77
CA ASN A 158 10.71 -16.59 15.12
C ASN A 158 10.28 -17.64 16.15
N ASN A 159 9.07 -18.20 16.04
CA ASN A 159 8.66 -19.31 16.89
C ASN A 159 9.56 -20.54 16.69
N GLY A 160 9.89 -20.87 15.44
CA GLY A 160 10.84 -21.96 15.15
C GLY A 160 12.22 -21.72 15.76
N ARG A 161 12.72 -20.48 15.71
CA ARG A 161 14.00 -20.09 16.35
C ARG A 161 13.93 -20.15 17.87
N LEU A 162 12.80 -19.79 18.48
CA LEU A 162 12.60 -19.91 19.93
C LEU A 162 12.57 -21.36 20.38
N ASP A 163 11.90 -22.24 19.63
CA ASP A 163 11.88 -23.68 19.90
C ASP A 163 13.30 -24.28 19.79
N GLU A 164 14.07 -23.90 18.77
CA GLU A 164 15.46 -24.32 18.62
C GLU A 164 16.33 -23.84 19.79
N LEU A 165 16.23 -22.56 20.17
CA LEU A 165 16.95 -22.00 21.32
C LEU A 165 16.56 -22.70 22.62
N GLY A 166 15.28 -23.05 22.79
CA GLY A 166 14.79 -23.84 23.93
C GLY A 166 15.49 -25.21 24.00
N GLY A 167 15.54 -25.93 22.88
CA GLY A 167 16.25 -27.21 22.81
C GLY A 167 17.76 -27.10 23.06
N GLN A 168 18.40 -26.05 22.56
CA GLN A 168 19.82 -25.77 22.82
C GLN A 168 20.07 -25.49 24.31
N LEU A 169 19.20 -24.69 24.95
CA LEU A 169 19.29 -24.37 26.37
C LEU A 169 19.14 -25.63 27.23
N ASP A 170 18.15 -26.47 26.94
CA ASP A 170 17.95 -27.74 27.63
C ASP A 170 19.18 -28.66 27.50
N GLY A 171 19.78 -28.72 26.31
CA GLY A 171 21.02 -29.44 26.06
C GLY A 171 22.21 -28.91 26.89
N GLN A 172 22.36 -27.58 26.99
CA GLN A 172 23.40 -26.95 27.81
C GLN A 172 23.17 -27.19 29.31
N VAL A 173 21.94 -27.11 29.79
CA VAL A 173 21.57 -27.40 31.18
C VAL A 173 21.95 -28.84 31.55
N ASN A 174 21.64 -29.80 30.68
CA ASN A 174 22.01 -31.20 30.87
C ASN A 174 23.53 -31.39 30.89
N SER A 175 24.24 -30.78 29.95
CA SER A 175 25.71 -30.82 29.88
C SER A 175 26.35 -30.23 31.15
N SER A 176 25.83 -29.11 31.65
CA SER A 176 26.31 -28.50 32.89
C SER A 176 26.06 -29.38 34.11
N ARG A 177 24.94 -30.11 34.16
CA ARG A 177 24.62 -31.04 35.24
C ARG A 177 25.56 -32.24 35.23
N GLU A 178 25.86 -32.76 34.04
CA GLU A 178 26.81 -33.85 33.86
C GLU A 178 28.22 -33.43 34.27
N LEU A 179 28.68 -32.25 33.83
CA LEU A 179 29.97 -31.68 34.25
C LEU A 179 30.05 -31.52 35.77
N ALA A 180 29.01 -31.00 36.42
CA ALA A 180 28.97 -30.90 37.87
C ALA A 180 29.12 -32.27 38.56
N THR A 181 28.48 -33.30 38.02
CA THR A 181 28.59 -34.67 38.53
C THR A 181 30.01 -35.22 38.35
N GLN A 182 30.62 -34.99 37.19
CA GLN A 182 32.00 -35.39 36.92
C GLN A 182 32.99 -34.68 37.84
N VAL A 183 32.83 -33.39 38.10
CA VAL A 183 33.69 -32.62 39.02
C VAL A 183 33.63 -33.19 40.43
N VAL A 184 32.44 -33.53 40.94
CA VAL A 184 32.29 -34.17 42.26
C VAL A 184 32.96 -35.53 42.30
N ALA A 185 32.81 -36.34 41.24
CA ALA A 185 33.47 -37.64 41.15
C ALA A 185 34.99 -37.50 41.12
N LEU A 186 35.51 -36.53 40.37
CA LEU A 186 36.95 -36.24 40.30
C LEU A 186 37.48 -35.76 41.65
N GLN A 187 36.77 -34.86 42.33
CA GLN A 187 37.14 -34.40 43.66
C GLN A 187 37.20 -35.57 44.65
N THR A 188 36.20 -36.44 44.63
CA THR A 188 36.18 -37.64 45.48
C THR A 188 37.36 -38.57 45.17
N ALA A 189 37.69 -38.75 43.90
CA ALA A 189 38.84 -39.56 43.49
C ALA A 189 40.17 -38.94 43.94
N VAL A 190 40.31 -37.62 43.86
CA VAL A 190 41.48 -36.87 44.35
C VAL A 190 41.60 -36.96 45.87
N ASP A 191 40.50 -36.78 46.60
CA ASP A 191 40.47 -36.90 48.08
C ASP A 191 40.77 -38.33 48.55
N ALA A 192 40.48 -39.33 47.72
CA ALA A 192 40.78 -40.74 47.99
C ALA A 192 42.25 -41.12 47.68
N LEU A 193 43.03 -40.24 47.02
CA LEU A 193 44.45 -40.50 46.82
C LEU A 193 45.17 -40.38 48.17
N PRO A 194 45.90 -41.43 48.60
CA PRO A 194 46.72 -41.34 49.80
C PRO A 194 47.82 -40.30 49.57
N LEU A 195 47.73 -39.15 50.27
CA LEU A 195 48.75 -38.09 50.26
C LEU A 195 50.16 -38.64 50.56
N ALA A 196 50.24 -39.70 51.37
CA ALA A 196 51.48 -40.40 51.69
C ALA A 196 52.16 -40.99 50.44
N ASP A 197 51.42 -41.61 49.52
CA ASP A 197 51.99 -42.26 48.34
C ASP A 197 52.53 -41.25 47.32
N ILE A 198 51.85 -40.10 47.19
CA ILE A 198 52.29 -39.00 46.31
C ILE A 198 53.60 -38.39 46.84
N GLU A 199 53.68 -38.14 48.15
CA GLU A 199 54.88 -37.59 48.77
C GLU A 199 56.04 -38.62 48.75
N GLN A 200 55.76 -39.90 48.98
CA GLN A 200 56.76 -40.97 48.86
C GLN A 200 57.32 -41.04 47.44
N MET A 201 56.48 -41.00 46.40
CA MET A 201 56.94 -41.03 45.00
C MET A 201 57.77 -39.80 44.65
N ARG A 202 57.40 -38.61 45.14
CA ARG A 202 58.18 -37.38 44.99
C ARG A 202 59.55 -37.48 45.66
N GLN A 203 59.62 -38.09 46.85
CA GLN A 203 60.89 -38.34 47.54
C GLN A 203 61.77 -39.32 46.73
N VAL A 204 61.22 -40.44 46.24
CA VAL A 204 61.93 -41.41 45.38
C VAL A 204 62.54 -40.74 44.15
N VAL A 205 61.74 -39.97 43.39
CA VAL A 205 62.21 -39.28 42.18
C VAL A 205 63.31 -38.27 42.51
N THR A 206 63.19 -37.56 43.63
CA THR A 206 64.20 -36.58 44.05
C THR A 206 65.51 -37.27 44.41
N LEU A 207 65.46 -38.40 45.12
CA LEU A 207 66.66 -39.18 45.45
C LEU A 207 67.33 -39.78 44.20
N PHE A 208 66.57 -40.30 43.23
CA PHE A 208 67.12 -40.74 41.94
C PHE A 208 67.81 -39.60 41.18
N ARG A 209 67.24 -38.39 41.22
CA ARG A 209 67.85 -37.22 40.60
C ARG A 209 69.16 -36.84 41.29
N VAL A 210 69.20 -36.90 42.63
CA VAL A 210 70.45 -36.71 43.38
C VAL A 210 71.49 -37.76 42.97
N TRP A 211 71.07 -39.01 42.81
CA TRP A 211 71.95 -40.11 42.42
C TRP A 211 72.58 -39.90 41.04
N GLU A 212 71.80 -39.40 40.09
CA GLU A 212 72.29 -38.98 38.77
C GLU A 212 73.32 -37.85 38.89
N MET A 213 73.02 -36.81 39.67
CA MET A 213 73.94 -35.67 39.87
C MET A 213 75.27 -36.10 40.50
N LEU A 214 75.25 -37.01 41.48
CA LEU A 214 76.47 -37.56 42.09
C LEU A 214 77.28 -38.37 41.08
N SER A 215 76.61 -39.21 40.30
CA SER A 215 77.24 -40.02 39.26
C SER A 215 77.91 -39.13 38.21
N ARG A 216 77.25 -38.03 37.82
CA ARG A 216 77.81 -37.03 36.91
C ARG A 216 78.96 -36.24 37.54
N ALA A 217 78.84 -35.82 38.79
CA ALA A 217 79.93 -35.13 39.51
C ALA A 217 81.20 -35.99 39.56
N ARG A 218 81.06 -37.30 39.82
CA ARG A 218 82.17 -38.25 39.80
C ARG A 218 82.80 -38.38 38.41
N LEU A 219 81.99 -38.42 37.35
CA LEU A 219 82.49 -38.41 35.98
C LEU A 219 83.28 -37.14 35.66
N HIS A 220 82.77 -35.98 36.09
CA HIS A 220 83.48 -34.70 35.92
C HIS A 220 84.85 -34.68 36.64
N LEU A 221 84.99 -35.33 37.80
CA LEU A 221 86.30 -35.47 38.45
C LEU A 221 87.26 -36.35 37.63
N LEU A 222 86.77 -37.42 37.01
CA LEU A 222 87.59 -38.25 36.11
C LEU A 222 88.05 -37.47 34.87
N GLU A 223 87.23 -36.54 34.39
CA GLU A 223 87.53 -35.63 33.30
C GLU A 223 88.41 -34.43 33.70
N LYS A 224 88.78 -34.32 35.00
CA LYS A 224 89.51 -33.18 35.59
C LYS A 224 88.76 -31.84 35.42
N ASN A 225 87.44 -31.88 35.54
CA ASN A 225 86.56 -30.71 35.49
C ASN A 225 85.92 -30.45 36.86
N ASP A 226 86.75 -29.99 37.80
CA ASP A 226 86.36 -29.80 39.21
C ASP A 226 85.23 -28.77 39.38
N GLY A 227 85.13 -27.79 38.48
CA GLY A 227 84.09 -26.76 38.51
C GLY A 227 82.69 -27.33 38.24
N LEU A 228 82.54 -28.23 37.26
CA LEU A 228 81.27 -28.92 37.00
C LEU A 228 80.96 -29.94 38.10
N ALA A 229 81.98 -30.64 38.61
CA ALA A 229 81.82 -31.55 39.74
C ALA A 229 81.30 -30.83 41.00
N ALA A 230 81.86 -29.67 41.33
CA ALA A 230 81.40 -28.86 42.45
C ALA A 230 79.97 -28.35 42.24
N ALA A 231 79.64 -27.89 41.03
CA ALA A 231 78.29 -27.42 40.70
C ALA A 231 77.23 -28.51 40.87
N ASP A 232 77.51 -29.74 40.44
CA ASP A 232 76.57 -30.86 40.59
C ASP A 232 76.49 -31.37 42.04
N THR A 233 77.61 -31.37 42.76
CA THR A 233 77.64 -31.73 44.19
C THR A 233 76.82 -30.74 45.04
N ALA A 234 76.94 -29.44 44.78
CA ALA A 234 76.17 -28.40 45.48
C ALA A 234 74.66 -28.52 45.19
N ARG A 235 74.27 -28.81 43.94
CA ARG A 235 72.84 -29.03 43.59
C ARG A 235 72.28 -30.29 44.23
N ALA A 236 73.08 -31.36 44.27
CA ALA A 236 72.72 -32.60 44.93
C ALA A 236 72.49 -32.38 46.44
N LEU A 237 73.38 -31.63 47.10
CA LEU A 237 73.25 -31.29 48.51
C LEU A 237 71.96 -30.50 48.78
N ALA A 238 71.70 -29.44 48.01
CA ALA A 238 70.49 -28.64 48.16
C ALA A 238 69.20 -29.47 47.95
N ALA A 239 69.23 -30.43 47.03
CA ALA A 239 68.10 -31.34 46.81
C ALA A 239 67.89 -32.30 48.00
N LEU A 240 68.96 -32.81 48.63
CA LEU A 240 68.84 -33.63 49.85
C LEU A 240 68.35 -32.81 51.05
N GLU A 241 68.79 -31.56 51.19
CA GLU A 241 68.29 -30.65 52.25
C GLU A 241 66.79 -30.40 52.09
N ALA A 242 66.33 -30.21 50.86
CA ALA A 242 64.91 -30.05 50.56
C ALA A 242 64.08 -31.30 50.90
N VAL A 243 64.64 -32.50 50.70
CA VAL A 243 63.99 -33.76 51.14
C VAL A 243 63.97 -33.85 52.66
N ALA A 244 65.05 -33.49 53.35
CA ALA A 244 65.12 -33.52 54.82
C ALA A 244 64.15 -32.52 55.48
N ALA A 245 63.96 -31.35 54.86
CA ALA A 245 63.08 -30.30 55.36
C ALA A 245 61.59 -30.59 55.12
N ASN A 246 61.23 -31.62 54.35
CA ASN A 246 59.85 -31.97 54.10
C ASN A 246 59.25 -32.64 55.37
N PRO A 247 58.17 -32.08 55.96
CA PRO A 247 57.57 -32.64 57.18
C PRO A 247 56.92 -34.02 56.99
N GLN A 248 56.73 -34.45 55.74
CA GLN A 248 56.22 -35.78 55.39
C GLN A 248 57.34 -36.80 55.16
N THR A 249 58.62 -36.42 55.33
CA THR A 249 59.75 -37.35 55.26
C THR A 249 59.72 -38.27 56.46
N SER A 250 59.77 -39.59 56.21
CA SER A 250 59.77 -40.58 57.28
C SER A 250 60.94 -40.33 58.24
N PRO A 251 60.72 -40.36 59.57
CA PRO A 251 61.79 -40.21 60.55
C PRO A 251 62.95 -41.19 60.35
N ASP A 252 62.67 -42.38 59.83
CA ASP A 252 63.66 -43.45 59.60
C ASP A 252 64.64 -43.09 58.47
N LEU A 253 64.26 -42.18 57.56
CA LEU A 253 65.12 -41.71 56.46
C LEU A 253 66.05 -40.58 56.88
N LEU A 254 65.77 -39.88 57.99
CA LEU A 254 66.53 -38.70 58.39
C LEU A 254 67.99 -39.02 58.75
N PRO A 255 68.31 -40.08 59.52
CA PRO A 255 69.71 -40.41 59.82
C PRO A 255 70.57 -40.74 58.59
N PRO A 256 70.17 -41.63 57.67
CA PRO A 256 70.96 -41.90 56.47
C PRO A 256 71.02 -40.69 55.51
N LEU A 257 69.96 -39.86 55.46
CA LEU A 257 69.96 -38.62 54.68
C LEU A 257 70.99 -37.60 55.19
N ALA A 258 71.08 -37.44 56.52
CA ALA A 258 72.09 -36.59 57.14
C ALA A 258 73.53 -37.09 56.87
N LEU A 259 73.72 -38.41 56.80
CA LEU A 259 75.02 -39.00 56.48
C LEU A 259 75.43 -38.71 55.03
N ALA A 260 74.51 -38.88 54.07
CA ALA A 260 74.74 -38.51 52.67
C ALA A 260 75.03 -37.00 52.53
N GLN A 261 74.26 -36.14 53.19
CA GLN A 261 74.50 -34.68 53.20
C GLN A 261 75.87 -34.32 53.76
N ALA A 262 76.30 -34.95 54.85
CA ALA A 262 77.62 -34.72 55.44
C ALA A 262 78.74 -35.07 54.46
N ARG A 263 78.61 -36.20 53.74
CA ARG A 263 79.58 -36.61 52.70
C ARG A 263 79.63 -35.64 51.54
N LEU A 264 78.49 -35.19 51.03
CA LEU A 264 78.44 -34.21 49.94
C LEU A 264 78.99 -32.85 50.36
N THR A 265 78.76 -32.45 51.61
CA THR A 265 79.31 -31.21 52.19
C THR A 265 80.84 -31.27 52.23
N LEU A 266 81.40 -32.39 52.69
CA LEU A 266 82.85 -32.62 52.70
C LEU A 266 83.43 -32.65 51.28
N ALA A 267 82.79 -33.38 50.36
CA ALA A 267 83.21 -33.43 48.96
C ALA A 267 83.23 -32.03 48.32
N ASN A 268 82.19 -31.22 48.56
CA ASN A 268 82.13 -29.86 48.04
C ASN A 268 83.17 -28.93 48.69
N ALA A 269 83.52 -29.15 49.96
CA ALA A 269 84.58 -28.39 50.64
C ALA A 269 85.99 -28.75 50.16
N TYR A 270 86.20 -29.97 49.66
CA TYR A 270 87.47 -30.39 49.09
C TYR A 270 87.67 -29.95 47.63
N LEU A 271 86.63 -29.49 46.93
CA LEU A 271 86.76 -29.00 45.55
C LEU A 271 87.05 -27.49 45.52
N PRO A 272 88.02 -27.02 44.69
CA PRO A 272 88.85 -27.78 43.75
C PRO A 272 90.19 -28.26 44.34
N ASP A 273 90.50 -27.93 45.59
CA ASP A 273 91.86 -28.03 46.14
C ASP A 273 92.37 -29.46 46.36
N ASN A 274 91.48 -30.43 46.57
CA ASN A 274 91.80 -31.83 46.80
C ASN A 274 90.75 -32.78 46.15
N PRO A 275 90.80 -32.96 44.81
CA PRO A 275 89.80 -33.72 44.07
C PRO A 275 89.81 -35.23 44.39
N GLU A 276 90.93 -35.78 44.87
CA GLU A 276 91.03 -37.20 45.27
C GLU A 276 90.22 -37.48 46.54
N LEU A 277 90.31 -36.61 47.56
CA LEU A 277 89.47 -36.70 48.74
C LEU A 277 88.00 -36.41 48.42
N ALA A 278 87.73 -35.43 47.54
CA ALA A 278 86.38 -35.16 47.07
C ALA A 278 85.75 -36.39 46.37
N ALA A 279 86.51 -37.09 45.52
CA ALA A 279 86.05 -38.30 44.85
C ALA A 279 85.71 -39.43 45.84
N LEU A 280 86.51 -39.58 46.90
CA LEU A 280 86.24 -40.56 47.96
C LEU A 280 84.95 -40.25 48.72
N ASP A 281 84.73 -38.99 49.09
CA ASP A 281 83.49 -38.60 49.78
C ASP A 281 82.26 -38.64 48.85
N LEU A 282 82.40 -38.37 47.55
CA LEU A 282 81.33 -38.58 46.58
C LEU A 282 80.98 -40.07 46.42
N GLU A 283 81.96 -40.96 46.39
CA GLU A 283 81.72 -42.41 46.37
C GLU A 283 81.00 -42.87 47.64
N ASN A 284 81.43 -42.39 48.80
CA ASN A 284 80.75 -42.70 50.07
C ASN A 284 79.32 -42.15 50.08
N GLY A 285 79.12 -40.89 49.71
CA GLY A 285 77.79 -40.28 49.61
C GLY A 285 76.87 -40.99 48.62
N TRP A 286 77.42 -41.52 47.52
CA TRP A 286 76.67 -42.33 46.56
C TRP A 286 76.19 -43.65 47.15
N ARG A 287 77.02 -44.35 47.95
CA ARG A 287 76.62 -45.59 48.65
C ARG A 287 75.54 -45.33 49.70
N GLU A 288 75.65 -44.23 50.45
CA GLU A 288 74.61 -43.84 51.41
C GLU A 288 73.27 -43.55 50.71
N LEU A 289 73.33 -42.94 49.53
CA LEU A 289 72.15 -42.67 48.71
C LEU A 289 71.52 -43.94 48.12
N ASP A 290 72.34 -44.91 47.75
CA ASP A 290 71.88 -46.23 47.30
C ASP A 290 71.15 -46.98 48.43
N ALA A 291 71.74 -46.98 49.63
CA ALA A 291 71.10 -47.54 50.82
C ALA A 291 69.78 -46.82 51.18
N LEU A 292 69.73 -45.49 51.02
CA LEU A 292 68.50 -44.70 51.18
C LEU A 292 67.41 -45.11 50.19
N LEU A 293 67.75 -45.28 48.91
CA LEU A 293 66.82 -45.71 47.88
C LEU A 293 66.31 -47.13 48.16
N ALA A 294 67.17 -48.05 48.57
CA ALA A 294 66.79 -49.41 48.94
C ALA A 294 65.81 -49.44 50.12
N LEU A 295 66.07 -48.63 51.16
CA LEU A 295 65.18 -48.47 52.31
C LEU A 295 63.81 -47.90 51.92
N LEU A 296 63.80 -46.88 51.05
CA LEU A 296 62.56 -46.22 50.60
C LEU A 296 61.70 -47.09 49.67
N LEU A 297 62.34 -47.94 48.87
CA LEU A 297 61.68 -48.91 48.00
C LEU A 297 61.27 -50.20 48.75
N GLY A 298 61.61 -50.33 50.03
CA GLY A 298 61.32 -51.52 50.83
C GLY A 298 62.11 -52.76 50.41
N VAL A 299 63.22 -52.57 49.70
CA VAL A 299 64.11 -53.66 49.26
C VAL A 299 65.13 -53.90 50.38
N VAL A 300 64.73 -54.68 51.39
CA VAL A 300 65.67 -55.19 52.41
C VAL A 300 66.27 -56.48 51.85
N GLU A 301 67.51 -56.43 51.36
CA GLU A 301 68.28 -57.65 51.12
C GLU A 301 68.60 -58.33 52.47
N PRO A 302 68.26 -59.61 52.67
CA PRO A 302 68.67 -60.34 53.86
C PRO A 302 70.18 -60.55 53.82
N ILE A 303 70.91 -59.94 54.76
CA ILE A 303 72.31 -60.26 55.00
C ILE A 303 72.35 -61.61 55.73
N GLU A 304 72.63 -62.71 55.02
CA GLU A 304 72.95 -63.97 55.68
C GLU A 304 74.31 -63.85 56.42
N PRO A 305 74.40 -64.23 57.71
CA PRO A 305 75.68 -64.21 58.43
C PRO A 305 76.57 -65.37 57.96
N VAL A 306 77.72 -65.04 57.37
CA VAL A 306 78.79 -66.02 57.10
C VAL A 306 79.37 -66.50 58.44
N THR A 307 78.87 -67.64 58.91
CA THR A 307 79.48 -68.41 60.00
C THR A 307 79.40 -69.90 59.68
N ALA A 308 80.50 -70.47 59.18
CA ALA A 308 80.87 -71.86 59.46
C ALA A 308 82.37 -72.07 59.17
N VAL A 309 83.13 -72.17 60.25
CA VAL A 309 84.46 -72.79 60.30
C VAL A 309 84.33 -74.27 59.92
N PRO A 310 85.23 -74.86 59.11
CA PRO A 310 85.16 -76.28 58.77
C PRO A 310 85.58 -77.16 59.97
N GLU A 311 84.69 -78.08 60.37
CA GLU A 311 84.95 -79.12 61.39
C GLU A 311 85.66 -80.33 60.74
N PRO A 312 86.64 -80.97 61.40
CA PRO A 312 87.45 -82.02 60.80
C PRO A 312 86.74 -83.38 60.70
N THR A 313 87.01 -84.06 59.58
CA THR A 313 86.51 -85.39 59.20
C THR A 313 87.01 -86.51 60.13
N PRO A 314 86.14 -87.41 60.64
CA PRO A 314 86.58 -88.62 61.33
C PRO A 314 86.94 -89.76 60.35
N THR A 315 88.08 -90.39 60.61
CA THR A 315 88.63 -91.59 59.94
C THR A 315 87.78 -92.83 60.24
N PRO A 316 87.43 -93.66 59.25
CA PRO A 316 86.82 -94.97 59.50
C PRO A 316 87.88 -96.07 59.68
N GLU A 317 87.77 -96.81 60.80
CA GLU A 317 88.48 -98.06 61.06
C GLU A 317 88.01 -99.18 60.11
N SER A 318 88.97 -99.95 59.58
CA SER A 318 88.75 -101.21 58.86
C SER A 318 88.76 -102.39 59.83
N PRO A 319 88.05 -103.49 59.53
CA PRO A 319 88.44 -104.83 60.01
C PRO A 319 89.64 -105.39 59.24
#